data_AF-A0A7V1ZX84-F1
#
_entry.id   AF-A0A7V1ZX84-F1
#
_cell.length_a   1.000
_cell.length_b   1.000
_cell.length_c   1.000
_cell.angle_alpha   90.00
_cell.angle_beta   90.00
_cell.angle_gamma   90.00
#
_symmetry.space_group_name_H-M   'P 1'
#
loop_
_entity.id
_entity.type
_entity.pdbx_description
1 polymer ?
#
loop_
_entity_poly.entity_id
_entity_poly.type
_entity_poly.pdbx_seq_one_letter_code
_entity_poly.pdbx_strand_id
1 'polypeptide(L)' 'MTMTEEEKIENLRKLVDRTAEDIQSGDLTEEKARELIAKTREEAEDLIPDDMEKYDMIYGARFERLIDQFIKAKQE' A
#
# COMPACT_ATOMS: atom_id res chain seq x y z
N MET A 1 -22.07 -13.68 -6.23
CA MET A 1 -22.37 -12.67 -5.21
C MET A 1 -21.29 -11.61 -5.34
N THR A 2 -21.65 -10.37 -5.60
CA THR A 2 -20.71 -9.23 -5.58
C THR A 2 -20.34 -8.92 -4.13
N MET A 3 -19.06 -8.65 -3.86
CA MET A 3 -18.59 -8.24 -2.53
C MET A 3 -19.37 -7.01 -2.03
N THR A 4 -19.70 -7.01 -0.74
CA THR A 4 -20.27 -5.85 -0.07
C THR A 4 -19.23 -4.74 0.09
N GLU A 5 -19.70 -3.52 0.31
CA GLU A 5 -18.81 -2.36 0.53
C GLU A 5 -17.94 -2.54 1.79
N GLU A 6 -18.50 -3.13 2.84
CA GLU A 6 -17.76 -3.47 4.06
C GLU A 6 -16.63 -4.47 3.77
N GLU A 7 -16.89 -5.52 2.99
CA GLU A 7 -15.87 -6.50 2.59
C GLU A 7 -14.78 -5.87 1.72
N LYS A 8 -15.13 -4.95 0.82
CA LYS A 8 -14.16 -4.21 0.00
C LYS A 8 -13.22 -3.38 0.87
N ILE A 9 -13.76 -2.64 1.84
CA ILE A 9 -12.97 -1.83 2.75
C ILE A 9 -12.11 -2.69 3.68
N GLU A 10 -12.62 -3.83 4.15
CA GLU A 10 -11.83 -4.77 4.95
C GLU A 10 -10.67 -5.36 4.14
N ASN A 11 -10.92 -5.76 2.90
CA ASN A 11 -9.88 -6.29 2.02
C ASN A 11 -8.85 -5.24 1.64
N LEU A 12 -9.27 -3.99 1.39
CA LEU A 12 -8.37 -2.86 1.17
C LEU A 12 -7.44 -2.64 2.37
N ARG A 13 -7.99 -2.66 3.60
CA ARG A 13 -7.18 -2.52 4.82
C ARG A 13 -6.14 -3.64 4.92
N LYS A 14 -6.56 -4.89 4.73
CA LYS A 14 -5.64 -6.05 4.75
C LYS A 14 -4.53 -5.92 3.69
N LEU A 15 -4.89 -5.47 2.49
CA LEU A 15 -3.96 -5.27 1.38
C LEU A 15 -2.91 -4.21 1.72
N VAL A 16 -3.34 -3.06 2.23
CA VAL A 16 -2.45 -1.97 2.63
C VAL A 16 -1.56 -2.39 3.81
N ASP A 17 -2.13 -3.03 4.83
CA ASP A 17 -1.37 -3.39 6.03
C ASP A 17 -0.28 -4.42 5.71
N ARG A 18 -0.56 -5.42 4.86
CA ARG A 18 0.47 -6.34 4.34
C ARG A 18 1.61 -5.62 3.62
N THR A 19 1.25 -4.69 2.74
CA THR A 19 2.23 -3.87 2.01
C THR A 19 3.10 -3.07 2.98
N ALA A 20 2.49 -2.51 4.02
CA ALA A 20 3.19 -1.75 5.05
C ALA A 20 4.13 -2.65 5.88
N GLU A 21 3.69 -3.84 6.27
CA GLU A 21 4.51 -4.83 6.99
C GLU A 21 5.74 -5.24 6.16
N ASP A 22 5.55 -5.49 4.86
CA ASP A 22 6.64 -5.84 3.94
C ASP A 22 7.68 -4.72 3.84
N ILE A 23 7.26 -3.45 3.72
CA ILE A 23 8.18 -2.31 3.71
C ILE A 23 8.88 -2.17 5.07
N GLN A 24 8.15 -2.35 6.18
CA GLN A 24 8.68 -2.23 7.54
C GLN A 24 9.72 -3.29 7.90
N SER A 25 9.66 -4.49 7.30
CA SER A 25 10.73 -5.48 7.43
C SER A 25 12.11 -4.89 7.07
N GLY A 26 12.12 -3.96 6.10
CA GLY A 26 13.32 -3.33 5.58
C GLY A 26 14.24 -4.32 4.87
N ASP A 27 13.70 -5.42 4.35
CA ASP A 27 14.41 -6.41 3.54
C ASP A 27 14.33 -6.09 2.03
N LEU A 28 13.54 -5.07 1.66
CA LEU A 28 13.34 -4.62 0.29
C LEU A 28 14.28 -3.47 -0.07
N THR A 29 14.65 -3.37 -1.35
CA THR A 29 15.25 -2.16 -1.90
C THR A 29 14.17 -1.10 -2.16
N GLU A 30 14.55 0.17 -2.34
CA GLU A 30 13.59 1.23 -2.67
C GLU A 30 12.80 0.90 -3.95
N GLU A 31 13.46 0.38 -4.98
CA GLU A 31 12.82 -0.05 -6.21
C GLU A 31 11.75 -1.13 -5.95
N LYS A 32 12.09 -2.17 -5.16
CA LYS A 32 11.14 -3.24 -4.82
C LYS A 32 9.97 -2.75 -3.99
N ALA A 33 10.22 -1.83 -3.05
CA ALA A 33 9.17 -1.22 -2.25
C ALA A 33 8.20 -0.40 -3.13
N ARG A 34 8.72 0.35 -4.11
CA ARG A 34 7.91 1.11 -5.08
C ARG A 34 7.11 0.21 -6.01
N GLU A 35 7.71 -0.88 -6.52
CA GLU A 35 6.99 -1.90 -7.28
C GLU A 35 5.85 -2.51 -6.47
N LEU A 36 6.10 -2.83 -5.19
CA LEU A 36 5.09 -3.39 -4.30
C LEU A 36 3.93 -2.40 -4.10
N ILE A 37 4.21 -1.12 -3.82
CA ILE A 37 3.18 -0.09 -3.67
C ILE A 37 2.36 0.08 -4.95
N ALA A 38 3.01 0.08 -6.12
CA ALA A 38 2.33 0.18 -7.40
C ALA A 38 1.35 -1.00 -7.61
N LYS A 39 1.78 -2.22 -7.30
CA LYS A 39 0.93 -3.41 -7.35
C LYS A 39 -0.24 -3.33 -6.36
N THR A 40 0.02 -2.90 -5.12
CA THR A 40 -1.02 -2.68 -4.11
C THR A 40 -2.05 -1.65 -4.57
N ARG A 41 -1.61 -0.62 -5.30
CA ARG A 41 -2.50 0.39 -5.88
C ARG A 41 -3.37 -0.19 -6.99
N GLU A 42 -2.81 -1.01 -7.88
CA GLU A 42 -3.59 -1.71 -8.92
C GLU A 42 -4.65 -2.64 -8.29
N GLU A 43 -4.28 -3.41 -7.27
CA GLU A 43 -5.24 -4.28 -6.55
C GLU A 43 -6.30 -3.47 -5.79
N ALA A 44 -5.97 -2.28 -5.29
CA ALA A 44 -6.93 -1.36 -4.68
C ALA A 44 -7.91 -0.80 -5.72
N GLU A 45 -7.44 -0.48 -6.93
CA GLU A 45 -8.27 0.03 -8.03
C GLU A 45 -9.34 -0.97 -8.45
N ASP A 46 -9.01 -2.27 -8.45
CA ASP A 46 -10.01 -3.33 -8.70
C ASP A 46 -11.07 -3.44 -7.59
N LEU A 47 -10.71 -3.11 -6.34
CA LEU A 47 -11.62 -3.18 -5.18
C LEU A 47 -12.53 -1.95 -5.07
N ILE A 48 -11.93 -0.76 -5.20
CA ILE A 48 -12.55 0.54 -4.93
C ILE A 48 -12.24 1.58 -6.04
N PRO A 49 -12.63 1.31 -7.30
CA PRO A 49 -12.26 2.18 -8.43
C PRO A 49 -12.75 3.62 -8.27
N ASP A 50 -13.91 3.81 -7.64
CA ASP A 50 -14.53 5.12 -7.43
C ASP A 50 -13.86 5.95 -6.30
N ASP A 51 -13.06 5.33 -5.42
CA ASP A 51 -12.44 5.97 -4.24
C ASP A 51 -10.90 6.10 -4.36
N MET A 52 -10.34 5.92 -5.56
CA MET A 52 -8.87 5.91 -5.76
C MET A 52 -8.19 7.23 -5.40
N GLU A 53 -8.82 8.39 -5.63
CA GLU A 53 -8.24 9.67 -5.20
C GLU A 53 -8.07 9.74 -3.68
N LYS A 54 -9.04 9.20 -2.94
CA LYS A 54 -9.00 9.15 -1.48
C LYS A 54 -7.98 8.12 -0.99
N TYR A 55 -7.87 6.98 -1.68
CA TYR A 55 -6.82 6.01 -1.44
C TYR A 55 -5.43 6.65 -1.59
N ASP A 56 -5.17 7.31 -2.71
CA ASP A 56 -3.87 7.94 -2.99
C ASP A 56 -3.54 9.03 -1.95
N MET A 57 -4.54 9.82 -1.53
CA MET A 57 -4.38 10.84 -0.49
C MET A 57 -4.02 10.25 0.89
N ILE A 58 -4.66 9.15 1.29
CA ILE A 58 -4.46 8.54 2.62
C ILE A 58 -3.20 7.68 2.64
N TYR A 59 -3.05 6.81 1.65
CA TYR A 59 -2.04 5.75 1.66
C TYR A 59 -0.77 6.12 0.91
N GLY A 60 -0.83 6.97 -0.12
CA GLY A 60 0.37 7.43 -0.81
C GLY A 60 1.37 8.12 0.13
N ALA A 61 0.88 9.06 0.94
CA ALA A 61 1.72 9.72 1.95
C ALA A 61 2.21 8.77 3.08
N ARG A 62 1.43 7.72 3.40
CA ARG A 62 1.83 6.69 4.37
C ARG A 62 2.99 5.87 3.83
N PHE A 63 2.90 5.40 2.58
CA PHE A 63 3.93 4.56 1.98
C PHE A 63 5.25 5.29 1.76
N GLU A 64 5.23 6.55 1.32
CA GLU A 64 6.46 7.34 1.20
C GLU A 64 7.18 7.48 2.55
N ARG A 65 6.43 7.72 3.64
CA ARG A 65 7.02 7.75 4.99
C ARG A 65 7.64 6.42 5.39
N LEU A 66 7.02 5.30 5.03
CA LEU A 66 7.56 3.97 5.33
C LEU A 66 8.85 3.70 4.54
N ILE A 67 8.90 4.09 3.26
CA ILE A 67 10.12 4.00 2.46
C ILE A 67 11.25 4.82 3.11
N ASP A 68 10.99 6.07 3.46
CA ASP A 68 12.00 6.94 4.06
C ASP A 68 12.50 6.37 5.40
N GLN A 69 11.60 5.84 6.24
CA GLN A 69 11.93 5.35 7.58
C GLN A 69 12.61 3.98 7.61
N PHE A 70 12.20 3.04 6.76
CA PHE A 70 12.63 1.64 6.87
C PHE A 70 13.56 1.21 5.75
N ILE A 71 13.50 1.88 4.59
CA ILE A 71 14.34 1.55 3.44
C ILE A 71 15.51 2.52 3.36
N LYS A 72 15.26 3.82 3.25
CA LYS A 72 16.35 4.81 3.07
C LYS A 72 17.23 4.93 4.31
N ALA A 73 16.64 4.95 5.51
CA ALA A 73 17.40 5.02 6.75
C ALA A 73 18.30 3.78 7.02
N LYS A 74 18.07 2.64 6.33
CA LYS A 74 18.92 1.44 6.42
C LYS A 74 20.10 1.47 5.43
N GLN A 75 20.09 2.38 4.45
CA GLN A 75 21.12 2.48 3.40
C GLN A 75 22.19 3.55 3.71
N GLU A 76 22.03 4.30 4.80
CA GLU A 76 23.02 5.24 5.36
C GLU A 76 23.84 4.60 6.47
#